data_AF-A0A3C1X440-F1
#
_entry.id   AF-A0A3C1X440-F1
#
_cell.length_a   1.000
_cell.length_b   1.000
_cell.length_c   1.000
_cell.angle_alpha   90.00
_cell.angle_beta   90.00
_cell.angle_gamma   90.00
#
_symmetry.space_group_name_H-M   'P 1'
#
loop_
_entity.id
_entity.type
_entity.pdbx_description
1 polymer ?
#
loop_
_entity_poly.entity_id
_entity_poly.type
_entity_poly.pdbx_seq_one_letter_code
_entity_poly.pdbx_strand_id
1 'polypeptide(L)'
;MKRKVAGSGSGLAAALLLALSGCGQQVAEPPADARNKTQVQAAPEAAPAVRRTATEQQSKDLTEQVRQAIAHVDAAALSRLASDEAFADRVLQGTDLRGTERREAVEGLSGTLQEIFSGVTEGCRNGGSYSFVRLIERDGEFRPLFRLCLPQLSGINYHELVLVQTTDGTRIADVNVYLSGESVADSLRRLVLPALAASNRGLQATLSAAELQQLEFADDIREIGDLQRRDQPKSAMELFRRLPDVIRKSEHLLRLQVRICRGLGPDELSAALLELVEGCADDPGVGFIEIERLELLGKPAETATAVDRLRDRIGDPYLSLLKVESLLRLDRAEEASEAVAAAKQVSEGDADVALTDLRVRLHRKDFAGVAELLDGLQQSPEGAAGIPEYQEFLQSEAGKAWLQRQVNQSEAR
;
A
#
# COMPACT_ATOMS: atom_id res chain seq x y z
N MET A 1 20.19 44.99 30.45
CA MET A 1 18.79 44.67 30.15
C MET A 1 18.74 43.29 29.51
N LYS A 2 18.13 42.33 30.20
CA LYS A 2 17.99 40.93 29.78
C LYS A 2 16.84 40.84 28.75
N ARG A 3 17.06 40.22 27.59
CA ARG A 3 15.97 39.72 26.74
C ARG A 3 16.13 38.22 26.53
N LYS A 4 15.11 37.50 26.98
CA LYS A 4 14.92 36.06 26.92
C LYS A 4 14.77 35.62 25.46
N VAL A 5 15.49 34.58 25.07
CA VAL A 5 15.16 33.75 23.91
C VAL A 5 14.29 32.62 24.45
N ALA A 6 13.02 32.58 24.02
CA ALA A 6 12.11 31.48 24.31
C ALA A 6 12.17 30.50 23.12
N GLY A 7 12.57 29.27 23.39
CA GLY A 7 12.51 28.18 22.43
C GLY A 7 11.06 27.80 22.14
N SER A 8 10.71 27.80 20.86
CA SER A 8 9.51 27.18 20.32
C SER A 8 9.80 25.69 20.08
N GLY A 9 9.22 24.83 20.90
CA GLY A 9 9.20 23.39 20.67
C GLY A 9 8.36 23.07 19.44
N SER A 10 8.93 22.21 18.60
CA SER A 10 8.39 21.73 17.33
C SER A 10 7.18 20.83 17.57
N GLY A 11 5.99 21.30 17.22
CA GLY A 11 4.87 20.42 16.88
C GLY A 11 5.07 19.99 15.43
N LEU A 12 5.54 18.75 15.22
CA LEU A 12 5.78 18.19 13.90
C LEU A 12 5.27 16.75 13.90
N ALA A 13 3.95 16.60 13.80
CA ALA A 13 3.28 15.34 13.51
C ALA A 13 1.95 15.66 12.81
N ALA A 14 1.52 14.75 11.93
CA ALA A 14 0.34 14.78 11.07
C ALA A 14 0.46 15.57 9.75
N ALA A 15 1.15 14.97 8.78
CA ALA A 15 0.70 14.87 7.38
C ALA A 15 1.78 14.18 6.54
N LEU A 16 1.60 12.90 6.21
CA LEU A 16 1.97 12.24 4.93
C LEU A 16 2.02 10.72 5.14
N LEU A 17 0.89 10.03 4.95
CA LEU A 17 0.90 8.59 4.60
C LEU A 17 -0.18 8.21 3.58
N LEU A 18 -0.90 9.18 2.99
CA LEU A 18 -1.80 8.96 1.84
C LEU A 18 -1.15 9.29 0.47
N ALA A 19 0.15 9.52 0.42
CA ALA A 19 0.87 9.83 -0.82
C ALA A 19 1.32 8.56 -1.60
N LEU A 20 0.47 7.54 -1.66
CA LEU A 20 0.58 6.45 -2.64
C LEU A 20 -0.58 6.45 -3.66
N SER A 21 -1.42 7.48 -3.68
CA SER A 21 -2.30 7.77 -4.80
C SER A 21 -2.33 9.28 -5.02
N GLY A 22 -1.91 9.71 -6.21
CA GLY A 22 -1.90 11.13 -6.57
C GLY A 22 -3.31 11.69 -6.65
N CYS A 23 -3.66 12.59 -5.73
CA CYS A 23 -4.62 13.66 -5.93
C CYS A 23 -4.36 14.72 -4.84
N GLY A 24 -3.93 15.90 -5.27
CA GLY A 24 -3.65 17.02 -4.38
C GLY A 24 -4.94 17.67 -3.88
N GLN A 25 -5.01 17.93 -2.57
CA GLN A 25 -5.92 18.92 -2.02
C GLN A 25 -5.27 19.57 -0.79
N GLN A 26 -5.16 20.90 -0.85
CA GLN A 26 -4.72 21.78 0.23
C GLN A 26 -5.78 21.80 1.34
N VAL A 27 -5.37 21.57 2.58
CA VAL A 27 -6.21 21.78 3.77
C VAL A 27 -5.73 23.02 4.51
N ALA A 28 -6.68 23.90 4.82
CA ALA A 28 -6.47 25.17 5.51
C ALA A 28 -6.13 25.00 6.99
N GLU A 29 -5.31 25.92 7.52
CA GLU A 29 -4.91 26.01 8.93
C GLU A 29 -6.10 26.22 9.88
N PRO A 30 -6.15 25.51 11.03
CA PRO A 30 -7.09 25.83 12.10
C PRO A 30 -6.51 26.91 13.04
N PRO A 31 -7.37 27.75 13.65
CA PRO A 31 -6.95 28.86 14.50
C PRO A 31 -6.45 28.42 15.88
N ALA A 32 -5.51 29.20 16.41
CA ALA A 32 -4.93 29.08 17.74
C ALA A 32 -5.87 29.60 18.85
N ASP A 33 -6.08 28.79 19.89
CA ASP A 33 -5.93 29.12 21.33
C ASP A 33 -6.87 28.30 22.22
N ALA A 34 -6.29 27.65 23.23
CA ALA A 34 -6.69 27.74 24.64
C ALA A 34 -5.90 26.71 25.48
N ARG A 35 -4.74 27.14 26.00
CA ARG A 35 -4.00 26.40 27.03
C ARG A 35 -4.73 26.52 28.36
N ASN A 36 -5.26 25.40 28.88
CA ASN A 36 -5.62 25.31 30.29
C ASN A 36 -4.77 24.22 30.97
N LYS A 37 -3.97 24.64 31.96
CA LYS A 37 -3.05 23.79 32.70
C LYS A 37 -3.80 23.10 33.83
N THR A 38 -3.96 21.79 33.73
CA THR A 38 -4.30 20.95 34.89
C THR A 38 -3.16 19.96 35.08
N GLN A 39 -2.35 20.20 36.12
CA GLN A 39 -1.33 19.28 36.61
C GLN A 39 -2.03 18.06 37.19
N VAL A 40 -1.96 16.94 36.49
CA VAL A 40 -2.34 15.62 37.02
C VAL A 40 -1.05 14.92 37.47
N GLN A 41 -1.03 14.54 38.74
CA GLN A 41 0.05 13.78 39.37
C GLN A 41 0.27 12.44 38.65
N ALA A 42 1.54 12.15 38.34
CA ALA A 42 1.95 10.94 37.64
C ALA A 42 1.74 9.70 38.52
N ALA A 43 0.96 8.75 38.01
CA ALA A 43 0.90 7.38 38.51
C ALA A 43 2.25 6.67 38.26
N PRO A 44 2.63 5.69 39.09
CA PRO A 44 3.92 4.99 38.96
C PRO A 44 4.03 4.28 37.61
N GLU A 45 5.20 4.44 37.01
CA GLU A 45 5.62 3.98 35.68
C GLU A 45 5.48 2.45 35.57
N ALA A 46 4.55 1.98 34.75
CA ALA A 46 4.45 0.57 34.42
C ALA A 46 5.68 0.18 33.58
N ALA A 47 6.40 -0.84 34.03
CA ALA A 47 7.47 -1.46 33.25
C ALA A 47 6.93 -1.86 31.86
N PRO A 48 7.74 -1.77 30.78
CA PRO A 48 7.29 -2.15 29.44
C PRO A 48 6.73 -3.57 29.48
N ALA A 49 5.46 -3.71 29.10
CA ALA A 49 4.78 -5.00 29.10
C ALA A 49 5.59 -5.98 28.24
N VAL A 50 5.89 -7.17 28.78
CA VAL A 50 6.58 -8.23 28.04
C VAL A 50 5.70 -8.64 26.88
N ARG A 51 6.02 -8.14 25.69
CA ARG A 51 5.30 -8.46 24.46
C ARG A 51 5.79 -9.78 23.91
N ARG A 52 4.84 -10.69 23.69
CA ARG A 52 5.11 -12.01 23.10
C ARG A 52 4.62 -12.03 21.66
N THR A 53 5.26 -12.84 20.84
CA THR A 53 4.77 -13.17 19.50
C THR A 53 3.39 -13.83 19.61
N ALA A 54 2.50 -13.51 18.66
CA ALA A 54 1.18 -14.14 18.60
C ALA A 54 1.33 -15.60 18.13
N THR A 55 0.57 -16.51 18.75
CA THR A 55 0.44 -17.90 18.29
C THR A 55 -0.39 -17.97 17.00
N GLU A 56 -0.28 -19.09 16.26
CA GLU A 56 -1.09 -19.30 15.05
C GLU A 56 -2.60 -19.13 15.31
N GLN A 57 -3.11 -19.67 16.42
CA GLN A 57 -4.53 -19.56 16.77
C GLN A 57 -4.92 -18.10 17.04
N GLN A 58 -4.10 -17.36 17.78
CA GLN A 58 -4.33 -15.94 18.04
C GLN A 58 -4.32 -15.10 16.75
N SER A 59 -3.42 -15.43 15.81
CA SER A 59 -3.39 -14.80 14.49
C SER A 59 -4.65 -15.10 13.68
N LYS A 60 -5.18 -16.33 13.74
CA LYS A 60 -6.47 -16.70 13.12
C LYS A 60 -7.63 -15.93 13.74
N ASP A 61 -7.67 -15.84 15.07
CA ASP A 61 -8.75 -15.15 15.79
C ASP A 61 -8.76 -13.64 15.48
N LEU A 62 -7.58 -13.01 15.40
CA LEU A 62 -7.48 -11.60 15.01
C LEU A 62 -7.81 -11.41 13.52
N THR A 63 -7.41 -12.34 12.66
CA THR A 63 -7.78 -12.31 11.23
C THR A 63 -9.29 -12.29 11.05
N GLU A 64 -10.02 -13.10 11.80
CA GLU A 64 -11.47 -13.14 11.73
C GLU A 64 -12.09 -11.83 12.25
N GLN A 65 -11.53 -11.22 13.29
CA GLN A 65 -11.97 -9.89 13.74
C GLN A 65 -11.76 -8.81 12.67
N VAL A 66 -10.64 -8.84 11.94
CA VAL A 66 -10.40 -7.94 10.80
C VAL A 66 -11.44 -8.19 9.71
N ARG A 67 -11.67 -9.45 9.33
CA ARG A 67 -12.68 -9.82 8.31
C ARG A 67 -14.08 -9.32 8.68
N GLN A 68 -14.48 -9.48 9.95
CA GLN A 68 -15.77 -9.00 10.44
C GLN A 68 -15.88 -7.47 10.40
N ALA A 69 -14.83 -6.75 10.80
CA ALA A 69 -14.81 -5.30 10.73
C ALA A 69 -14.94 -4.81 9.28
N ILE A 70 -14.25 -5.45 8.34
CA ILE A 70 -14.32 -5.10 6.91
C ILE A 70 -15.68 -5.43 6.30
N ALA A 71 -16.26 -6.59 6.61
CA ALA A 71 -17.57 -7.00 6.09
C ALA A 71 -18.69 -6.00 6.45
N HIS A 72 -18.55 -5.31 7.58
CA HIS A 72 -19.48 -4.26 8.03
C HIS A 72 -18.94 -2.84 7.80
N VAL A 73 -17.77 -2.70 7.16
CA VAL A 73 -17.08 -1.42 6.93
C VAL A 73 -16.94 -0.58 8.21
N ASP A 74 -16.71 -1.26 9.33
CA ASP A 74 -16.59 -0.68 10.66
C ASP A 74 -15.14 -0.25 10.92
N ALA A 75 -14.86 0.99 10.50
CA ALA A 75 -13.56 1.63 10.69
C ALA A 75 -13.15 1.69 12.18
N ALA A 76 -14.12 1.84 13.09
CA ALA A 76 -13.85 1.93 14.52
C ALA A 76 -13.46 0.55 15.08
N ALA A 77 -14.14 -0.53 14.67
CA ALA A 77 -13.75 -1.89 15.02
C ALA A 77 -12.36 -2.23 14.52
N LEU A 78 -12.06 -1.93 13.25
CA LEU A 78 -10.73 -2.20 12.67
C LEU A 78 -9.63 -1.40 13.39
N SER A 79 -9.88 -0.11 13.65
CA SER A 79 -8.94 0.76 14.36
C SER A 79 -8.65 0.27 15.78
N ARG A 80 -9.64 -0.30 16.47
CA ARG A 80 -9.43 -0.89 17.81
C ARG A 80 -8.51 -2.10 17.80
N LEU A 81 -8.28 -2.76 16.67
CA LEU A 81 -7.36 -3.90 16.58
C LEU A 81 -5.89 -3.47 16.59
N ALA A 82 -5.59 -2.21 16.28
CA ALA A 82 -4.25 -1.65 16.37
C ALA A 82 -3.84 -1.34 17.82
N SER A 83 -2.54 -1.38 18.09
CA SER A 83 -1.94 -0.91 19.34
C SER A 83 -0.93 0.20 19.05
N ASP A 84 -1.27 1.43 19.45
CA ASP A 84 -0.37 2.59 19.31
C ASP A 84 0.94 2.38 20.05
N GLU A 85 0.86 1.80 21.25
CA GLU A 85 2.06 1.55 22.04
C GLU A 85 2.98 0.50 21.39
N ALA A 86 2.38 -0.55 20.81
CA ALA A 86 3.14 -1.57 20.09
C ALA A 86 3.79 -1.02 18.82
N PHE A 87 3.05 -0.20 18.08
CA PHE A 87 3.55 0.48 16.91
C PHE A 87 4.67 1.47 17.25
N ALA A 88 4.46 2.32 18.26
CA ALA A 88 5.44 3.30 18.68
C ALA A 88 6.75 2.64 19.14
N ASP A 89 6.70 1.50 19.83
CA ASP A 89 7.94 0.80 20.22
C ASP A 89 8.72 0.22 19.04
N ARG A 90 8.06 -0.13 17.94
CA ARG A 90 8.75 -0.51 16.71
C ARG A 90 9.44 0.70 16.09
N VAL A 91 8.73 1.83 15.98
CA VAL A 91 9.31 3.09 15.48
C VAL A 91 10.48 3.55 16.35
N LEU A 92 10.36 3.44 17.67
CA LEU A 92 11.33 3.92 18.68
C LEU A 92 12.34 2.86 19.12
N GLN A 93 12.41 1.71 18.44
CA GLN A 93 13.31 0.63 18.82
C GLN A 93 14.77 1.10 18.95
N GLY A 94 15.47 0.65 19.99
CA GLY A 94 16.86 1.03 20.26
C GLY A 94 17.05 2.42 20.87
N THR A 95 15.99 3.20 21.07
CA THR A 95 16.04 4.43 21.87
C THR A 95 16.03 4.11 23.38
N ASP A 96 16.59 5.00 24.20
CA ASP A 96 16.53 4.92 25.66
C ASP A 96 15.51 5.91 26.26
N LEU A 97 14.55 6.38 25.45
CA LEU A 97 13.50 7.31 25.88
C LEU A 97 12.68 6.72 27.05
N ARG A 98 12.46 7.53 28.09
CA ARG A 98 11.75 7.13 29.32
C ARG A 98 10.78 8.21 29.79
N GLY A 99 9.90 7.88 30.73
CA GLY A 99 9.03 8.84 31.40
C GLY A 99 8.21 9.71 30.45
N THR A 100 8.35 11.03 30.57
CA THR A 100 7.58 11.99 29.77
C THR A 100 7.97 12.00 28.30
N GLU A 101 9.26 11.90 27.97
CA GLU A 101 9.73 11.93 26.57
C GLU A 101 9.19 10.76 25.76
N ARG A 102 9.18 9.55 26.37
CA ARG A 102 8.56 8.39 25.72
C ARG A 102 7.05 8.59 25.54
N ARG A 103 6.35 9.11 26.55
CA ARG A 103 4.90 9.35 26.44
C ARG A 103 4.56 10.33 25.33
N GLU A 104 5.30 11.44 25.23
CA GLU A 104 5.13 12.43 24.16
C GLU A 104 5.42 11.82 22.77
N ALA A 105 6.45 10.97 22.66
CA ALA A 105 6.75 10.27 21.41
C ALA A 105 5.65 9.26 21.02
N VAL A 106 5.12 8.48 21.97
CA VAL A 106 4.00 7.57 21.72
C VAL A 106 2.74 8.36 21.32
N GLU A 107 2.45 9.46 22.01
CA GLU A 107 1.31 10.33 21.68
C GLU A 107 1.42 10.91 20.26
N GLY A 108 2.61 11.35 19.84
CA GLY A 108 2.85 11.85 18.48
C GLY A 108 2.75 10.79 17.38
N LEU A 109 2.84 9.50 17.71
CA LEU A 109 2.72 8.38 16.78
C LEU A 109 1.35 7.70 16.83
N SER A 110 0.54 7.98 17.85
CA SER A 110 -0.80 7.44 18.05
C SER A 110 -1.69 7.79 16.87
N GLY A 111 -2.54 6.85 16.46
CA GLY A 111 -3.47 7.07 15.34
C GLY A 111 -2.93 6.73 13.95
N THR A 112 -1.60 6.53 13.79
CA THR A 112 -1.00 6.25 12.46
C THR A 112 -1.62 5.01 11.80
N LEU A 113 -1.71 3.89 12.51
CA LEU A 113 -2.28 2.65 11.94
C LEU A 113 -3.79 2.80 11.70
N GLN A 114 -4.48 3.59 12.53
CA GLN A 114 -5.89 3.88 12.42
C GLN A 114 -6.19 4.72 11.19
N GLU A 115 -5.32 5.67 10.82
CA GLU A 115 -5.42 6.41 9.56
C GLU A 115 -5.29 5.48 8.35
N ILE A 116 -4.34 4.55 8.38
CA ILE A 116 -4.18 3.52 7.33
C ILE A 116 -5.45 2.67 7.22
N PHE A 117 -5.96 2.17 8.34
CA PHE A 117 -7.18 1.37 8.36
C PHE A 117 -8.44 2.15 7.98
N SER A 118 -8.50 3.44 8.32
CA SER A 118 -9.53 4.34 7.83
C SER A 118 -9.50 4.40 6.30
N GLY A 119 -8.31 4.60 5.70
CA GLY A 119 -8.11 4.56 4.25
C GLY A 119 -8.54 3.23 3.61
N VAL A 120 -8.23 2.09 4.24
CA VAL A 120 -8.71 0.77 3.79
C VAL A 120 -10.24 0.70 3.82
N THR A 121 -10.88 1.12 4.92
CA THR A 121 -12.35 1.08 5.01
C THR A 121 -13.01 2.03 4.02
N GLU A 122 -12.41 3.19 3.76
CA GLU A 122 -12.90 4.14 2.78
C GLU A 122 -12.76 3.59 1.35
N GLY A 123 -11.64 2.92 1.05
CA GLY A 123 -11.48 2.17 -0.20
C GLY A 123 -12.57 1.12 -0.39
N CYS A 124 -12.92 0.39 0.68
CA CYS A 124 -14.01 -0.59 0.64
C CYS A 124 -15.38 0.07 0.44
N ARG A 125 -15.67 1.23 1.07
CA ARG A 125 -16.92 2.00 0.83
C ARG A 125 -17.08 2.39 -0.62
N ASN A 126 -15.96 2.72 -1.27
CA ASN A 126 -15.94 3.16 -2.65
C ASN A 126 -15.92 2.02 -3.67
N GLY A 127 -16.17 0.78 -3.23
CA GLY A 127 -16.28 -0.40 -4.10
C GLY A 127 -15.01 -1.24 -4.21
N GLY A 128 -13.98 -0.93 -3.42
CA GLY A 128 -12.81 -1.78 -3.26
C GLY A 128 -13.06 -2.98 -2.34
N SER A 129 -12.04 -3.81 -2.15
CA SER A 129 -12.09 -4.97 -1.26
C SER A 129 -10.82 -5.10 -0.43
N TYR A 130 -10.95 -5.65 0.79
CA TYR A 130 -9.81 -5.99 1.65
C TYR A 130 -9.97 -7.43 2.14
N SER A 131 -9.34 -8.36 1.43
CA SER A 131 -9.62 -9.79 1.53
C SER A 131 -8.45 -10.54 2.17
N PHE A 132 -8.73 -11.39 3.15
CA PHE A 132 -7.71 -12.29 3.70
C PHE A 132 -7.26 -13.30 2.64
N VAL A 133 -5.95 -13.43 2.49
CA VAL A 133 -5.31 -14.33 1.52
C VAL A 133 -4.86 -15.61 2.22
N ARG A 134 -3.93 -15.47 3.17
CA ARG A 134 -3.36 -16.60 3.93
C ARG A 134 -2.61 -16.11 5.17
N LEU A 135 -2.23 -17.05 6.03
CA LEU A 135 -1.20 -16.81 7.04
C LEU A 135 0.19 -16.99 6.42
N ILE A 136 1.09 -16.07 6.76
CA ILE A 136 2.51 -16.14 6.47
C ILE A 136 3.23 -16.57 7.75
N GLU A 137 4.08 -17.59 7.67
CA GLU A 137 5.05 -17.87 8.74
C GLU A 137 6.37 -17.17 8.40
N ARG A 138 6.83 -16.27 9.28
CA ARG A 138 8.16 -15.64 9.20
C ARG A 138 8.77 -15.58 10.58
N ASP A 139 9.99 -16.08 10.72
CA ASP A 139 10.75 -16.00 11.97
C ASP A 139 9.99 -16.54 13.20
N GLY A 140 9.14 -17.55 13.00
CA GLY A 140 8.28 -18.13 14.03
C GLY A 140 7.04 -17.31 14.40
N GLU A 141 6.74 -16.24 13.65
CA GLU A 141 5.51 -15.45 13.76
C GLU A 141 4.51 -15.82 12.66
N PHE A 142 3.23 -15.88 13.02
CA PHE A 142 2.12 -16.06 12.07
C PHE A 142 1.48 -14.72 11.75
N ARG A 143 1.66 -14.24 10.52
CA ARG A 143 1.22 -12.92 10.07
C ARG A 143 0.11 -13.03 9.03
N PRO A 144 -1.08 -12.47 9.29
CA PRO A 144 -2.15 -12.44 8.31
C PRO A 144 -1.79 -11.56 7.10
N LEU A 145 -1.90 -12.12 5.90
CA LEU A 145 -1.78 -11.40 4.64
C LEU A 145 -3.17 -11.03 4.12
N PHE A 146 -3.38 -9.75 3.84
CA PHE A 146 -4.59 -9.23 3.22
C PHE A 146 -4.26 -8.59 1.87
N ARG A 147 -5.12 -8.85 0.87
CA ARG A 147 -5.12 -8.18 -0.43
C ARG A 147 -6.05 -6.98 -0.35
N LEU A 148 -5.53 -5.80 -0.67
CA LEU A 148 -6.30 -4.58 -0.90
C LEU A 148 -6.47 -4.38 -2.41
N CYS A 149 -7.71 -4.34 -2.86
CA CYS A 149 -8.07 -3.91 -4.20
C CYS A 149 -8.83 -2.59 -4.08
N LEU A 150 -8.32 -1.54 -4.71
CA LEU A 150 -9.01 -0.25 -4.77
C LEU A 150 -9.75 -0.14 -6.11
N PRO A 151 -10.93 0.50 -6.13
CA PRO A 151 -11.73 0.63 -7.34
C PRO A 151 -10.98 1.37 -8.46
N GLN A 152 -11.44 1.17 -9.69
CA GLN A 152 -11.01 1.93 -10.88
C GLN A 152 -9.51 1.78 -11.19
N LEU A 153 -8.97 0.57 -11.03
CA LEU A 153 -7.58 0.24 -11.37
C LEU A 153 -6.54 1.03 -10.55
N SER A 154 -6.92 1.50 -9.35
CA SER A 154 -6.01 2.19 -8.41
C SER A 154 -4.92 1.26 -7.83
N GLY A 155 -4.82 0.03 -8.32
CA GLY A 155 -3.78 -0.93 -8.03
C GLY A 155 -4.21 -2.00 -7.02
N ILE A 156 -3.47 -3.11 -7.05
CA ILE A 156 -3.54 -4.18 -6.06
C ILE A 156 -2.40 -3.94 -5.08
N ASN A 157 -2.68 -4.03 -3.78
CA ASN A 157 -1.67 -3.99 -2.74
C ASN A 157 -1.86 -5.14 -1.75
N TYR A 158 -0.81 -5.47 -1.02
CA TYR A 158 -0.84 -6.49 0.01
C TYR A 158 -0.31 -5.94 1.31
N HIS A 159 -1.07 -6.18 2.37
CA HIS A 159 -0.76 -5.78 3.74
C HIS A 159 -0.54 -7.04 4.58
N GLU A 160 0.69 -7.26 5.00
CA GLU A 160 1.04 -8.31 5.96
C GLU A 160 1.03 -7.69 7.37
N LEU A 161 0.09 -8.15 8.21
CA LEU A 161 -0.13 -7.59 9.54
C LEU A 161 0.84 -8.20 10.54
N VAL A 162 1.63 -7.36 11.21
CA VAL A 162 2.53 -7.79 12.28
C VAL A 162 1.75 -7.77 13.59
N LEU A 163 1.67 -8.91 14.25
CA LEU A 163 0.84 -9.09 15.44
C LEU A 163 1.68 -9.21 16.70
N VAL A 164 1.11 -8.74 17.81
CA VAL A 164 1.72 -8.88 19.12
C VAL A 164 0.68 -9.28 20.16
N GLN A 165 1.07 -10.09 21.13
CA GLN A 165 0.25 -10.36 22.29
C GLN A 165 0.47 -9.27 23.34
N THR A 166 -0.58 -8.53 23.68
CA THR A 166 -0.60 -7.58 24.80
C THR A 166 -1.40 -8.15 25.98
N THR A 167 -1.47 -7.42 27.09
CA THR A 167 -2.34 -7.75 28.23
C THR A 167 -3.82 -7.72 27.85
N ASP A 168 -4.19 -6.93 26.84
CA ASP A 168 -5.57 -6.69 26.42
C ASP A 168 -5.97 -7.56 25.21
N GLY A 169 -5.18 -8.60 24.92
CA GLY A 169 -5.37 -9.50 23.78
C GLY A 169 -4.33 -9.31 22.67
N THR A 170 -4.53 -10.03 21.57
CA THR A 170 -3.69 -9.91 20.38
C THR A 170 -4.02 -8.59 19.67
N ARG A 171 -3.00 -7.85 19.24
CA ARG A 171 -3.14 -6.55 18.57
C ARG A 171 -2.24 -6.47 17.35
N ILE A 172 -2.61 -5.60 16.41
CA ILE A 172 -1.78 -5.23 15.26
C ILE A 172 -0.76 -4.19 15.75
N ALA A 173 0.52 -4.53 15.58
CA ALA A 173 1.65 -3.67 15.97
C ALA A 173 2.27 -2.95 14.78
N ASP A 174 2.07 -3.43 13.56
CA ASP A 174 2.63 -2.85 12.34
C ASP A 174 1.94 -3.43 11.10
N VAL A 175 2.23 -2.84 9.93
CA VAL A 175 1.81 -3.35 8.63
C VAL A 175 3.00 -3.32 7.69
N ASN A 176 3.37 -4.48 7.14
CA ASN A 176 4.30 -4.57 6.01
C ASN A 176 3.50 -4.39 4.73
N VAL A 177 3.86 -3.39 3.92
CA VAL A 177 3.13 -3.03 2.70
C VAL A 177 3.96 -3.45 1.49
N TYR A 178 3.45 -4.37 0.68
CA TYR A 178 4.23 -4.96 -0.41
C TYR A 178 4.50 -3.98 -1.54
N LEU A 179 3.59 -3.03 -1.81
CA LEU A 179 3.81 -2.01 -2.83
C LEU A 179 4.97 -1.06 -2.48
N SER A 180 5.13 -0.73 -1.19
CA SER A 180 6.29 0.05 -0.72
C SER A 180 7.50 -0.80 -0.36
N GLY A 181 7.33 -2.12 -0.22
CA GLY A 181 8.38 -3.07 0.18
C GLY A 181 8.83 -2.98 1.62
N GLU A 182 8.12 -2.23 2.45
CA GLU A 182 8.57 -1.92 3.81
C GLU A 182 7.41 -1.83 4.80
N SER A 183 7.76 -1.82 6.09
CA SER A 183 6.78 -1.59 7.15
C SER A 183 6.48 -0.12 7.34
N VAL A 184 5.27 0.16 7.84
CA VAL A 184 4.86 1.53 8.21
C VAL A 184 5.77 2.07 9.32
N ALA A 185 6.14 1.23 10.29
CA ALA A 185 7.06 1.64 11.35
C ALA A 185 8.44 2.03 10.82
N ASP A 186 8.99 1.29 9.85
CA ASP A 186 10.29 1.61 9.24
C ASP A 186 10.24 2.93 8.45
N SER A 187 9.16 3.15 7.70
CA SER A 187 8.91 4.44 7.02
C SER A 187 8.90 5.61 7.99
N LEU A 188 8.13 5.50 9.08
CA LEU A 188 8.05 6.57 10.07
C LEU A 188 9.34 6.72 10.86
N ARG A 189 10.02 5.64 11.21
CA ARG A 189 11.31 5.68 11.90
C ARG A 189 12.30 6.54 11.13
N ARG A 190 12.43 6.33 9.82
CA ARG A 190 13.34 7.12 8.99
C ARG A 190 12.97 8.60 8.95
N LEU A 191 11.68 8.94 9.03
CA LEU A 191 11.21 10.31 9.08
C LEU A 191 11.55 10.99 10.42
N VAL A 192 11.37 10.29 11.54
CA VAL A 192 11.57 10.87 12.89
C VAL A 192 13.01 10.74 13.39
N LEU A 193 13.81 9.84 12.82
CA LEU A 193 15.16 9.53 13.28
C LEU A 193 16.08 10.76 13.40
N PRO A 194 16.12 11.73 12.45
CA PRO A 194 16.93 12.94 12.61
C PRO A 194 16.54 13.77 13.83
N ALA A 195 15.24 13.90 14.12
CA ALA A 195 14.76 14.63 15.28
C ALA A 195 15.10 13.88 16.58
N LEU A 196 14.94 12.55 16.59
CA LEU A 196 15.29 11.70 17.73
C LEU A 196 16.80 11.75 18.02
N ALA A 197 17.65 11.69 16.99
CA ALA A 197 19.10 11.75 17.16
C ALA A 197 19.58 13.13 17.66
N ALA A 198 18.87 14.20 17.31
CA ALA A 198 19.17 15.54 17.79
C ALA A 198 18.83 15.74 19.27
N SER A 199 17.76 15.10 19.76
CA SER A 199 17.32 15.19 21.17
C SER A 199 17.97 14.14 22.07
N ASN A 200 18.45 13.03 21.49
CA ASN A 200 18.98 11.90 22.23
C ASN A 200 20.40 11.53 21.79
N ARG A 201 21.41 12.02 22.53
CA ARG A 201 22.82 11.71 22.26
C ARG A 201 23.18 10.23 22.46
N GLY A 202 22.43 9.51 23.30
CA GLY A 202 22.64 8.07 23.55
C GLY A 202 22.23 7.21 22.36
N LEU A 203 21.27 7.68 21.56
CA LEU A 203 20.75 6.98 20.39
C LEU A 203 21.86 6.67 19.36
N GLN A 204 22.80 7.59 19.12
CA GLN A 204 23.87 7.35 18.14
C GLN A 204 24.71 6.10 18.45
N ALA A 205 24.83 5.71 19.72
CA ALA A 205 25.56 4.52 20.13
C ALA A 205 24.80 3.20 19.87
N THR A 206 23.49 3.26 19.65
CA THR A 206 22.63 2.09 19.41
C THR A 206 22.17 1.97 17.96
N LEU A 207 22.36 3.00 17.15
CA LEU A 207 22.06 2.98 15.72
C LEU A 207 22.97 2.01 14.97
N SER A 208 22.38 1.34 13.98
CA SER A 208 23.13 0.58 12.99
C SER A 208 24.03 1.50 12.15
N ALA A 209 25.05 0.92 11.51
CA ALA A 209 25.91 1.66 10.59
C ALA A 209 25.11 2.31 9.44
N ALA A 210 24.05 1.65 8.98
CA ALA A 210 23.16 2.19 7.94
C ALA A 210 22.38 3.41 8.43
N GLU A 211 21.82 3.36 9.65
CA GLU A 211 21.10 4.49 10.25
C GLU A 211 22.04 5.69 10.52
N LEU A 212 23.28 5.44 10.94
CA LEU A 212 24.28 6.49 11.13
C LEU A 212 24.62 7.20 9.82
N GLN A 213 24.84 6.44 8.74
CA GLN A 213 25.05 7.00 7.41
C GLN A 213 23.79 7.76 6.94
N GLN A 214 22.59 7.26 7.22
CA GLN A 214 21.35 7.94 6.85
C GLN A 214 21.22 9.30 7.57
N LEU A 215 21.64 9.39 8.84
CA LEU A 215 21.70 10.65 9.58
C LEU A 215 22.73 11.62 8.99
N GLU A 216 23.90 11.12 8.61
CA GLU A 216 24.97 11.92 8.00
C GLU A 216 24.49 12.61 6.72
N PHE A 217 23.69 11.92 5.89
CA PHE A 217 23.17 12.42 4.62
C PHE A 217 21.69 12.85 4.68
N ALA A 218 21.13 13.08 5.87
CA ALA A 218 19.69 13.34 6.02
C ALA A 218 19.22 14.61 5.28
N ASP A 219 20.05 15.65 5.21
CA ASP A 219 19.72 16.88 4.51
C ASP A 219 19.71 16.69 2.98
N ASP A 220 20.70 15.97 2.45
CA ASP A 220 20.76 15.63 1.02
C ASP A 220 19.58 14.75 0.61
N ILE A 221 19.25 13.72 1.40
CA ILE A 221 18.09 12.85 1.15
C ILE A 221 16.78 13.65 1.14
N ARG A 222 16.63 14.59 2.08
CA ARG A 222 15.45 15.47 2.14
C ARG A 222 15.35 16.35 0.89
N GLU A 223 16.45 16.97 0.49
CA GLU A 223 16.50 17.83 -0.70
C GLU A 223 16.21 17.03 -1.97
N ILE A 224 16.73 15.80 -2.12
CA ILE A 224 16.37 14.92 -3.24
C ILE A 224 14.85 14.69 -3.29
N GLY A 225 14.24 14.42 -2.12
CA GLY A 225 12.78 14.26 -2.02
C GLY A 225 12.00 15.53 -2.37
N ASP A 226 12.49 16.71 -1.96
CA ASP A 226 11.90 18.00 -2.31
C ASP A 226 12.01 18.31 -3.81
N LEU A 227 13.17 18.07 -4.41
CA LEU A 227 13.39 18.21 -5.85
C LEU A 227 12.46 17.27 -6.64
N GLN A 228 12.29 16.03 -6.19
CA GLN A 228 11.35 15.08 -6.79
C GLN A 228 9.90 15.59 -6.71
N ARG A 229 9.46 16.10 -5.55
CA ARG A 229 8.10 16.67 -5.38
C ARG A 229 7.86 17.94 -6.20
N ARG A 230 8.92 18.71 -6.48
CA ARG A 230 8.88 19.94 -7.30
C ARG A 230 9.01 19.66 -8.80
N ASP A 231 8.94 18.40 -9.22
CA ASP A 231 9.10 17.96 -10.61
C ASP A 231 10.45 18.42 -11.22
N GLN A 232 11.54 18.31 -10.45
CA GLN A 232 12.91 18.60 -10.86
C GLN A 232 13.77 17.33 -10.91
N PRO A 233 13.42 16.34 -11.76
CA PRO A 233 14.01 15.00 -11.70
C PRO A 233 15.50 14.97 -12.06
N LYS A 234 15.97 15.88 -12.93
CA LYS A 234 17.39 15.96 -13.30
C LYS A 234 18.26 16.37 -12.12
N SER A 235 17.87 17.43 -11.41
CA SER A 235 18.57 17.92 -10.22
C SER A 235 18.53 16.88 -9.09
N ALA A 236 17.36 16.25 -8.88
CA ALA A 236 17.21 15.18 -7.89
C ALA A 236 18.17 14.01 -8.17
N MET A 237 18.28 13.58 -9.44
CA MET A 237 19.16 12.49 -9.84
C MET A 237 20.65 12.86 -9.73
N GLU A 238 21.02 14.11 -10.01
CA GLU A 238 22.39 14.59 -9.82
C GLU A 238 22.80 14.51 -8.34
N LEU A 239 21.94 14.97 -7.43
CA LEU A 239 22.20 14.88 -5.99
C LEU A 239 22.18 13.42 -5.50
N PHE A 240 21.25 12.61 -5.99
CA PHE A 240 21.16 11.18 -5.67
C PHE A 240 22.47 10.43 -5.99
N ARG A 241 23.06 10.69 -7.16
CA ARG A 241 24.32 10.04 -7.59
C ARG A 241 25.52 10.38 -6.70
N ARG A 242 25.47 11.48 -5.96
CA ARG A 242 26.54 11.92 -5.04
C ARG A 242 26.49 11.22 -3.69
N LEU A 243 25.37 10.59 -3.35
CA LEU A 243 25.25 9.81 -2.12
C LEU A 243 26.21 8.60 -2.16
N PRO A 244 26.75 8.16 -1.01
CA PRO A 244 27.56 6.96 -0.94
C PRO A 244 26.79 5.71 -1.39
N ASP A 245 27.51 4.72 -1.93
CA ASP A 245 26.94 3.47 -2.43
C ASP A 245 26.06 2.76 -1.38
N VAL A 246 26.47 2.77 -0.11
CA VAL A 246 25.69 2.16 0.98
C VAL A 246 24.31 2.79 1.16
N ILE A 247 24.19 4.12 0.94
CA ILE A 247 22.92 4.84 1.03
C ILE A 247 22.12 4.66 -0.26
N ARG A 248 22.74 4.84 -1.43
CA ARG A 248 22.03 4.71 -2.73
C ARG A 248 21.40 3.33 -2.90
N LYS A 249 22.08 2.28 -2.43
CA LYS A 249 21.61 0.89 -2.54
C LYS A 249 20.68 0.47 -1.42
N SER A 250 20.38 1.35 -0.46
CA SER A 250 19.32 1.05 0.51
C SER A 250 17.97 1.06 -0.20
N GLU A 251 17.10 0.12 0.16
CA GLU A 251 15.84 -0.13 -0.55
C GLU A 251 14.98 1.13 -0.72
N HIS A 252 14.80 1.92 0.34
CA HIS A 252 13.99 3.14 0.27
C HIS A 252 14.58 4.21 -0.67
N LEU A 253 15.91 4.25 -0.84
CA LEU A 253 16.56 5.15 -1.81
C LEU A 253 16.44 4.60 -3.23
N LEU A 254 16.53 3.29 -3.45
CA LEU A 254 16.24 2.70 -4.77
C LEU A 254 14.80 2.98 -5.21
N ARG A 255 13.82 2.92 -4.29
CA ARG A 255 12.43 3.31 -4.57
C ARG A 255 12.29 4.81 -4.86
N LEU A 256 13.05 5.66 -4.17
CA LEU A 256 13.11 7.09 -4.50
C LEU A 256 13.72 7.32 -5.89
N GLN A 257 14.78 6.60 -6.25
CA GLN A 257 15.39 6.63 -7.58
C GLN A 257 14.38 6.28 -8.68
N VAL A 258 13.60 5.22 -8.50
CA VAL A 258 12.51 4.87 -9.43
C VAL A 258 11.53 6.04 -9.61
N ARG A 259 11.09 6.68 -8.50
CA ARG A 259 10.20 7.85 -8.58
C ARG A 259 10.84 9.03 -9.32
N ILE A 260 12.13 9.28 -9.14
CA ILE A 260 12.86 10.32 -9.88
C ILE A 260 12.93 9.96 -11.38
N CYS A 261 13.28 8.71 -11.71
CA CYS A 261 13.43 8.25 -13.09
C CYS A 261 12.13 8.26 -13.89
N ARG A 262 10.95 8.16 -13.25
CA ARG A 262 9.65 8.36 -13.93
C ARG A 262 9.57 9.71 -14.66
N GLY A 263 10.26 10.74 -14.15
CA GLY A 263 10.35 12.06 -14.79
C GLY A 263 11.53 12.23 -15.77
N LEU A 264 12.36 11.20 -15.99
CA LEU A 264 13.54 11.26 -16.86
C LEU A 264 13.33 10.58 -18.21
N GLY A 265 12.53 9.51 -18.25
CA GLY A 265 12.26 8.76 -19.48
C GLY A 265 12.14 7.26 -19.26
N PRO A 266 11.69 6.51 -20.28
CA PRO A 266 11.50 5.07 -20.18
C PRO A 266 12.81 4.30 -19.98
N ASP A 267 13.93 4.75 -20.56
CA ASP A 267 15.22 4.06 -20.45
C ASP A 267 15.79 4.17 -19.03
N GLU A 268 15.80 5.38 -18.46
CA GLU A 268 16.23 5.63 -17.08
C GLU A 268 15.31 4.94 -16.07
N LEU A 269 14.00 4.91 -16.34
CA LEU A 269 13.03 4.19 -15.51
C LEU A 269 13.29 2.69 -15.54
N SER A 270 13.48 2.10 -16.72
CA SER A 270 13.76 0.67 -16.86
C SER A 270 15.04 0.26 -16.12
N ALA A 271 16.10 1.06 -16.21
CA ALA A 271 17.34 0.83 -15.49
C ALA A 271 17.15 0.89 -13.97
N ALA A 272 16.45 1.92 -13.45
CA ALA A 272 16.18 2.04 -12.02
C ALA A 272 15.28 0.91 -11.49
N LEU A 273 14.29 0.46 -12.27
CA LEU A 273 13.46 -0.69 -11.91
C LEU A 273 14.29 -1.98 -11.85
N LEU A 274 15.25 -2.18 -12.74
CA LEU A 274 16.16 -3.33 -12.68
C LEU A 274 17.03 -3.29 -11.42
N GLU A 275 17.64 -2.14 -11.12
CA GLU A 275 18.44 -1.97 -9.90
C GLU A 275 17.63 -2.26 -8.62
N LEU A 276 16.37 -1.81 -8.57
CA LEU A 276 15.48 -2.09 -7.46
C LEU A 276 15.15 -3.60 -7.36
N VAL A 277 14.90 -4.28 -8.49
CA VAL A 277 14.63 -5.72 -8.50
C VAL A 277 15.84 -6.51 -8.01
N GLU A 278 17.04 -6.15 -8.43
CA GLU A 278 18.29 -6.80 -8.01
C GLU A 278 18.62 -6.52 -6.53
N GLY A 279 18.32 -5.31 -6.05
CA GLY A 279 18.55 -4.90 -4.67
C GLY A 279 17.56 -5.48 -3.65
N CYS A 280 16.37 -5.89 -4.08
CA CYS A 280 15.26 -6.29 -3.21
C CYS A 280 14.74 -7.71 -3.52
N ALA A 281 15.60 -8.65 -3.92
CA ALA A 281 15.18 -9.99 -4.33
C ALA A 281 14.36 -10.74 -3.25
N ASP A 282 14.64 -10.50 -1.98
CA ASP A 282 13.96 -11.13 -0.83
C ASP A 282 12.60 -10.49 -0.48
N ASP A 283 12.30 -9.29 -1.00
CA ASP A 283 10.98 -8.65 -0.84
C ASP A 283 9.91 -9.39 -1.65
N PRO A 284 8.83 -9.90 -1.02
CA PRO A 284 7.71 -10.51 -1.75
C PRO A 284 7.05 -9.60 -2.79
N GLY A 285 7.08 -8.28 -2.57
CA GLY A 285 6.53 -7.27 -3.48
C GLY A 285 7.39 -7.01 -4.72
N VAL A 286 8.63 -7.47 -4.77
CA VAL A 286 9.57 -7.14 -5.86
C VAL A 286 9.08 -7.58 -7.24
N GLY A 287 8.23 -8.61 -7.31
CA GLY A 287 7.67 -9.06 -8.58
C GLY A 287 6.74 -8.03 -9.25
N PHE A 288 6.11 -7.13 -8.49
CA PHE A 288 5.36 -6.00 -9.09
C PHE A 288 6.28 -5.08 -9.89
N ILE A 289 7.48 -4.83 -9.35
CA ILE A 289 8.51 -3.99 -9.99
C ILE A 289 9.06 -4.68 -11.25
N GLU A 290 9.25 -6.00 -11.19
CA GLU A 290 9.66 -6.78 -12.37
C GLU A 290 8.61 -6.72 -13.49
N ILE A 291 7.33 -6.90 -13.14
CA ILE A 291 6.21 -6.82 -14.08
C ILE A 291 6.17 -5.43 -14.74
N GLU A 292 6.22 -4.36 -13.95
CA GLU A 292 6.22 -2.99 -14.48
C GLU A 292 7.36 -2.76 -15.47
N ARG A 293 8.57 -3.24 -15.15
CA ARG A 293 9.73 -3.13 -16.06
C ARG A 293 9.50 -3.88 -17.37
N LEU A 294 8.95 -5.10 -17.32
CA LEU A 294 8.71 -5.91 -18.50
C LEU A 294 7.60 -5.34 -19.39
N GLU A 295 6.56 -4.77 -18.77
CA GLU A 295 5.51 -4.04 -19.48
C GLU A 295 6.05 -2.80 -20.19
N LEU A 296 6.90 -2.03 -19.50
CA LEU A 296 7.59 -0.87 -20.09
C LEU A 296 8.44 -1.25 -21.30
N LEU A 297 9.07 -2.42 -21.27
CA LEU A 297 9.87 -2.97 -22.37
C LEU A 297 9.03 -3.64 -23.47
N GLY A 298 7.70 -3.72 -23.33
CA GLY A 298 6.82 -4.35 -24.30
C GLY A 298 7.07 -5.86 -24.44
N LYS A 299 7.35 -6.55 -23.34
CA LYS A 299 7.69 -8.00 -23.31
C LYS A 299 6.55 -8.86 -22.76
N PRO A 300 5.44 -9.04 -23.50
CA PRO A 300 4.22 -9.66 -22.96
C PRO A 300 4.40 -11.13 -22.53
N ALA A 301 5.24 -11.91 -23.20
CA ALA A 301 5.46 -13.32 -22.83
C ALA A 301 6.22 -13.43 -21.49
N GLU A 302 7.23 -12.59 -21.31
CA GLU A 302 7.99 -12.49 -20.07
C GLU A 302 7.14 -11.90 -18.95
N THR A 303 6.31 -10.89 -19.22
CA THR A 303 5.35 -10.34 -18.26
C THR A 303 4.42 -11.43 -17.74
N ALA A 304 3.82 -12.23 -18.61
CA ALA A 304 2.94 -13.32 -18.20
C ALA A 304 3.65 -14.34 -17.28
N THR A 305 4.91 -14.65 -17.60
CA THR A 305 5.75 -15.55 -16.79
C THR A 305 6.12 -14.94 -15.44
N ALA A 306 6.43 -13.64 -15.39
CA ALA A 306 6.74 -12.92 -14.16
C ALA A 306 5.51 -12.86 -13.22
N VAL A 307 4.32 -12.67 -13.78
CA VAL A 307 3.05 -12.73 -13.02
C VAL A 307 2.85 -14.11 -12.40
N ASP A 308 3.12 -15.21 -13.12
CA ASP A 308 3.02 -16.55 -12.54
C ASP A 308 3.98 -16.74 -11.36
N ARG A 309 5.23 -16.27 -11.48
CA ARG A 309 6.19 -16.30 -10.36
C ARG A 309 5.72 -15.47 -9.16
N LEU A 310 5.19 -14.27 -9.40
CA LEU A 310 4.66 -13.40 -8.34
C LEU A 310 3.45 -14.06 -7.65
N ARG A 311 2.52 -14.60 -8.43
CA ARG A 311 1.34 -15.34 -7.93
C ARG A 311 1.77 -16.48 -7.02
N ASP A 312 2.74 -17.29 -7.45
CA ASP A 312 3.19 -18.46 -6.69
C ASP A 312 3.91 -18.04 -5.40
N ARG A 313 4.70 -16.96 -5.45
CA ARG A 313 5.40 -16.41 -4.29
C ARG A 313 4.43 -15.87 -3.23
N ILE A 314 3.41 -15.11 -3.66
CA ILE A 314 2.42 -14.53 -2.76
C ILE A 314 1.41 -15.60 -2.31
N GLY A 315 1.07 -16.53 -3.19
CA GLY A 315 0.04 -17.56 -2.98
C GLY A 315 -1.37 -17.06 -3.20
N ASP A 316 -1.57 -16.11 -4.12
CA ASP A 316 -2.87 -15.50 -4.39
C ASP A 316 -3.29 -15.63 -5.86
N PRO A 317 -4.28 -16.50 -6.20
CA PRO A 317 -4.77 -16.67 -7.56
C PRO A 317 -5.26 -15.38 -8.24
N TYR A 318 -5.69 -14.37 -7.47
CA TYR A 318 -6.14 -13.09 -7.99
C TYR A 318 -5.09 -12.39 -8.86
N LEU A 319 -3.81 -12.57 -8.56
CA LEU A 319 -2.71 -11.97 -9.32
C LEU A 319 -2.66 -12.43 -10.78
N SER A 320 -3.32 -13.53 -11.12
CA SER A 320 -3.43 -14.00 -12.50
C SER A 320 -4.10 -12.96 -13.43
N LEU A 321 -4.89 -12.02 -12.90
CA LEU A 321 -5.45 -10.92 -13.69
C LEU A 321 -4.38 -10.05 -14.33
N LEU A 322 -3.22 -9.88 -13.67
CA LEU A 322 -2.14 -9.02 -14.15
C LEU A 322 -1.54 -9.49 -15.49
N LYS A 323 -1.67 -10.79 -15.84
CA LYS A 323 -1.18 -11.30 -17.13
C LYS A 323 -2.21 -11.27 -18.26
N VAL A 324 -3.48 -10.95 -17.98
CA VAL A 324 -4.55 -11.05 -18.98
C VAL A 324 -4.26 -10.20 -20.22
N GLU A 325 -3.93 -8.92 -20.05
CA GLU A 325 -3.62 -8.03 -21.18
C GLU A 325 -2.43 -8.56 -22.02
N SER A 326 -1.40 -9.06 -21.35
CA SER A 326 -0.24 -9.67 -22.02
C SER A 326 -0.63 -10.94 -22.81
N LEU A 327 -1.50 -11.77 -22.27
CA LEU A 327 -2.00 -12.98 -22.95
C LEU A 327 -2.87 -12.64 -24.16
N LEU A 328 -3.74 -11.62 -24.05
CA LEU A 328 -4.56 -11.18 -25.19
C LEU A 328 -3.70 -10.61 -26.33
N ARG A 329 -2.62 -9.87 -26.04
CA ARG A 329 -1.66 -9.41 -27.06
C ARG A 329 -0.92 -10.55 -27.76
N LEU A 330 -0.83 -11.71 -27.11
CA LEU A 330 -0.21 -12.92 -27.65
C LEU A 330 -1.23 -13.85 -28.33
N ASP A 331 -2.50 -13.43 -28.47
CA ASP A 331 -3.61 -14.26 -28.98
C ASP A 331 -3.83 -15.56 -28.16
N ARG A 332 -3.50 -15.51 -26.85
CA ARG A 332 -3.64 -16.63 -25.90
C ARG A 332 -4.88 -16.48 -25.04
N ALA A 333 -6.04 -16.29 -25.68
CA ALA A 333 -7.27 -15.90 -25.00
C ALA A 333 -7.89 -17.00 -24.11
N GLU A 334 -7.61 -18.28 -24.40
CA GLU A 334 -8.02 -19.39 -23.53
C GLU A 334 -7.30 -19.31 -22.17
N GLU A 335 -5.98 -19.09 -22.17
CA GLU A 335 -5.21 -18.92 -20.94
C GLU A 335 -5.61 -17.65 -20.18
N ALA A 336 -5.99 -16.59 -20.90
CA ALA A 336 -6.57 -15.40 -20.26
C ALA A 336 -7.90 -15.71 -19.57
N SER A 337 -8.72 -16.60 -20.15
CA SER A 337 -9.98 -17.05 -19.52
C SER A 337 -9.71 -17.88 -18.27
N GLU A 338 -8.70 -18.76 -18.29
CA GLU A 338 -8.27 -19.52 -17.11
C GLU A 338 -7.77 -18.59 -15.99
N ALA A 339 -7.00 -17.57 -16.34
CA ALA A 339 -6.51 -16.57 -15.39
C ALA A 339 -7.65 -15.81 -14.70
N VAL A 340 -8.68 -15.42 -15.45
CA VAL A 340 -9.90 -14.80 -14.90
C VAL A 340 -10.67 -15.78 -14.02
N ALA A 341 -10.81 -17.05 -14.44
CA ALA A 341 -11.50 -18.07 -13.65
C ALA A 341 -10.80 -18.32 -12.31
N ALA A 342 -9.47 -18.32 -12.27
CA ALA A 342 -8.69 -18.45 -11.05
C ALA A 342 -8.93 -17.27 -10.08
N ALA A 343 -9.00 -16.04 -10.59
CA ALA A 343 -9.31 -14.87 -9.78
C ALA A 343 -10.73 -14.93 -9.20
N LYS A 344 -11.74 -15.29 -10.01
CA LYS A 344 -13.14 -15.43 -9.58
C LYS A 344 -13.32 -16.36 -8.37
N GLN A 345 -12.48 -17.39 -8.22
CA GLN A 345 -12.54 -18.32 -7.08
C GLN A 345 -12.22 -17.65 -5.73
N VAL A 346 -11.48 -16.54 -5.73
CA VAL A 346 -11.00 -15.85 -4.52
C VAL A 346 -11.49 -14.41 -4.41
N SER A 347 -12.39 -14.00 -5.31
CA SER A 347 -12.96 -12.64 -5.37
C SER A 347 -14.31 -12.64 -6.08
N GLU A 348 -15.27 -13.38 -5.53
CA GLU A 348 -16.64 -13.41 -6.07
C GLU A 348 -17.30 -12.03 -5.95
N GLY A 349 -17.95 -11.58 -7.04
CA GLY A 349 -18.60 -10.26 -7.09
C GLY A 349 -17.67 -9.06 -7.26
N ASP A 350 -16.37 -9.30 -7.47
CA ASP A 350 -15.39 -8.23 -7.71
C ASP A 350 -15.56 -7.61 -9.10
N ALA A 351 -15.70 -6.28 -9.14
CA ALA A 351 -15.98 -5.54 -10.36
C ALA A 351 -14.81 -5.57 -11.35
N ASP A 352 -13.56 -5.51 -10.89
CA ASP A 352 -12.38 -5.52 -11.76
C ASP A 352 -12.21 -6.90 -12.42
N VAL A 353 -12.55 -7.97 -11.69
CA VAL A 353 -12.58 -9.34 -12.25
C VAL A 353 -13.65 -9.45 -13.34
N ALA A 354 -14.84 -8.90 -13.11
CA ALA A 354 -15.90 -8.90 -14.11
C ALA A 354 -15.53 -8.06 -15.33
N LEU A 355 -14.97 -6.87 -15.15
CA LEU A 355 -14.49 -6.03 -16.25
C LEU A 355 -13.36 -6.71 -17.04
N THR A 356 -12.49 -7.46 -16.36
CA THR A 356 -11.44 -8.23 -17.03
C THR A 356 -12.01 -9.42 -17.81
N ASP A 357 -13.00 -10.13 -17.25
CA ASP A 357 -13.74 -11.20 -17.95
C ASP A 357 -14.40 -10.69 -19.23
N LEU A 358 -15.01 -9.51 -19.15
CA LEU A 358 -15.64 -8.83 -20.27
C LEU A 358 -14.66 -8.60 -21.42
N ARG A 359 -13.46 -8.09 -21.11
CA ARG A 359 -12.39 -7.87 -22.10
C ARG A 359 -11.95 -9.18 -22.76
N VAL A 360 -11.79 -10.25 -22.00
CA VAL A 360 -11.43 -11.57 -22.53
C VAL A 360 -12.52 -12.11 -23.47
N ARG A 361 -13.80 -12.03 -23.07
CA ARG A 361 -14.92 -12.51 -23.88
C ARG A 361 -15.11 -11.71 -25.16
N LEU A 362 -14.96 -10.38 -25.09
CA LEU A 362 -14.97 -9.52 -26.28
C LEU A 362 -13.87 -9.93 -27.26
N HIS A 363 -12.65 -10.16 -26.77
CA HIS A 363 -11.53 -10.61 -27.60
C HIS A 363 -11.80 -11.98 -28.25
N ARG A 364 -12.41 -12.92 -27.52
CA ARG A 364 -12.81 -14.24 -28.01
C ARG A 364 -14.08 -14.22 -28.89
N LYS A 365 -14.75 -13.08 -28.99
CA LYS A 365 -16.05 -12.92 -29.64
C LYS A 365 -17.15 -13.83 -29.05
N ASP A 366 -17.07 -14.12 -27.75
CA ASP A 366 -18.14 -14.77 -26.97
C ASP A 366 -19.24 -13.75 -26.67
N PHE A 367 -19.97 -13.34 -27.71
CA PHE A 367 -20.97 -12.27 -27.59
C PHE A 367 -22.19 -12.67 -26.76
N ALA A 368 -22.50 -13.96 -26.66
CA ALA A 368 -23.53 -14.44 -25.76
C ALA A 368 -23.12 -14.21 -24.29
N GLY A 369 -21.90 -14.63 -23.94
CA GLY A 369 -21.35 -14.42 -22.60
C GLY A 369 -21.14 -12.94 -22.25
N VAL A 370 -20.77 -12.10 -23.24
CA VAL A 370 -20.73 -10.64 -23.07
C VAL A 370 -22.09 -10.08 -22.65
N ALA A 371 -23.18 -10.48 -23.34
CA ALA A 371 -24.52 -10.01 -23.01
C ALA A 371 -24.96 -10.44 -21.60
N GLU A 372 -24.68 -11.69 -21.21
CA GLU A 372 -24.97 -12.20 -19.86
C GLU A 372 -24.23 -11.40 -18.78
N LEU A 373 -22.95 -11.11 -19.01
CA LEU A 373 -22.13 -10.38 -18.06
C LEU A 373 -22.55 -8.90 -17.95
N LEU A 374 -22.89 -8.26 -19.07
CA LEU A 374 -23.41 -6.89 -19.08
C LEU A 374 -24.75 -6.77 -18.34
N ASP A 375 -25.64 -7.76 -18.50
CA ASP A 375 -26.90 -7.85 -17.74
C ASP A 375 -26.62 -7.97 -16.22
N GLY A 376 -25.66 -8.82 -15.83
CA GLY A 376 -25.23 -8.96 -14.43
C GLY A 376 -24.60 -7.71 -13.83
N LEU A 377 -23.84 -6.96 -14.62
CA LEU A 377 -23.22 -5.68 -14.22
C LEU A 377 -24.18 -4.48 -14.27
N GLN A 378 -25.42 -4.68 -14.74
CA GLN A 378 -26.41 -3.62 -14.95
C GLN A 378 -25.87 -2.45 -15.79
N GLN A 379 -25.02 -2.76 -16.78
CA GLN A 379 -24.44 -1.74 -17.66
C GLN A 379 -25.47 -1.20 -18.64
N SER A 380 -25.41 0.11 -18.90
CA SER A 380 -26.33 0.74 -19.85
C SER A 380 -25.83 0.63 -21.31
N PRO A 381 -26.74 0.54 -22.28
CA PRO A 381 -26.42 0.58 -23.70
C PRO A 381 -25.56 1.80 -24.13
N GLU A 382 -25.82 2.97 -23.55
CA GLU A 382 -25.13 4.21 -23.89
C GLU A 382 -23.66 4.17 -23.48
N GLY A 383 -23.35 3.54 -22.34
CA GLY A 383 -21.98 3.34 -21.88
C GLY A 383 -21.16 2.42 -22.80
N ALA A 384 -21.79 1.36 -23.33
CA ALA A 384 -21.14 0.41 -24.23
C ALA A 384 -20.93 0.98 -25.64
N ALA A 385 -21.88 1.79 -26.15
CA ALA A 385 -21.82 2.35 -27.50
C ALA A 385 -20.65 3.32 -27.73
N GLY A 386 -20.11 3.92 -26.67
CA GLY A 386 -18.96 4.81 -26.73
C GLY A 386 -17.60 4.11 -26.82
N ILE A 387 -17.54 2.79 -26.68
CA ILE A 387 -16.29 2.03 -26.55
C ILE A 387 -16.04 1.22 -27.85
N PRO A 388 -14.92 1.45 -28.58
CA PRO A 388 -14.62 0.76 -29.84
C PRO A 388 -14.67 -0.77 -29.76
N GLU A 389 -14.21 -1.33 -28.66
CA GLU A 389 -14.12 -2.77 -28.41
C GLU A 389 -15.50 -3.46 -28.38
N TYR A 390 -16.58 -2.70 -28.12
CA TYR A 390 -17.95 -3.23 -28.10
C TYR A 390 -18.65 -3.13 -29.45
N GLN A 391 -18.09 -2.45 -30.45
CA GLN A 391 -18.79 -2.21 -31.71
C GLN A 391 -19.12 -3.52 -32.44
N GLU A 392 -18.20 -4.48 -32.46
CA GLU A 392 -18.46 -5.80 -33.03
C GLU A 392 -19.56 -6.54 -32.25
N PHE A 393 -19.54 -6.46 -30.92
CA PHE A 393 -20.58 -7.03 -30.07
C PHE A 393 -21.95 -6.41 -30.37
N LEU A 394 -22.06 -5.09 -30.42
CA LEU A 394 -23.33 -4.38 -30.65
C LEU A 394 -23.93 -4.67 -32.04
N GLN A 395 -23.09 -4.99 -33.03
CA GLN A 395 -23.54 -5.40 -34.36
C GLN A 395 -23.94 -6.89 -34.44
N SER A 396 -23.53 -7.70 -33.47
CA SER A 396 -23.86 -9.12 -33.40
C SER A 396 -25.33 -9.37 -33.05
N GLU A 397 -25.82 -10.58 -33.33
CA GLU A 397 -27.17 -10.98 -32.95
C GLU A 397 -27.39 -10.94 -31.42
N ALA A 398 -26.38 -11.33 -30.63
CA ALA A 398 -26.44 -11.27 -29.18
C ALA A 398 -26.49 -9.82 -28.66
N GLY A 399 -25.73 -8.91 -29.27
CA GLY A 399 -25.75 -7.49 -28.93
C GLY A 399 -27.08 -6.82 -29.26
N LYS A 400 -27.64 -7.07 -30.45
CA LYS A 400 -28.99 -6.58 -30.81
C LYS A 400 -30.07 -7.10 -29.86
N ALA A 401 -30.02 -8.38 -29.51
CA ALA A 401 -30.94 -8.98 -28.56
C ALA A 401 -30.81 -8.37 -27.15
N TRP A 402 -29.58 -8.08 -26.71
CA TRP A 402 -29.30 -7.40 -25.45
C TRP A 402 -29.86 -5.97 -25.43
N LEU A 403 -29.61 -5.17 -26.48
CA LEU A 403 -30.16 -3.82 -26.63
C LEU A 403 -31.69 -3.81 -26.54
N GLN A 404 -32.35 -4.74 -27.23
CA GLN A 404 -33.82 -4.84 -27.19
C GLN A 404 -34.34 -5.16 -25.77
N ARG A 405 -33.64 -6.02 -25.01
CA ARG A 405 -34.02 -6.31 -23.61
C ARG A 405 -33.90 -5.08 -22.73
N GLN A 406 -32.83 -4.30 -22.89
CA GLN A 406 -32.60 -3.08 -22.11
C GLN A 406 -33.66 -2.01 -22.40
N VAL A 407 -34.05 -1.81 -23.67
CA VAL A 407 -35.16 -0.93 -24.06
C VAL A 407 -36.46 -1.37 -23.37
N ASN A 408 -36.82 -2.64 -23.47
CA ASN A 408 -38.05 -3.17 -22.87
C ASN A 408 -38.07 -3.02 -21.33
N GLN A 409 -36.91 -3.13 -20.67
CA GLN A 409 -36.80 -2.93 -19.22
C GLN A 409 -36.89 -1.46 -18.81
N SER A 410 -36.42 -0.54 -19.66
CA SER A 410 -36.53 0.91 -19.42
C SER A 410 -37.96 1.43 -19.59
N GLU A 411 -38.74 0.85 -20.51
CA GLU A 411 -40.14 1.21 -20.76
C GLU A 411 -41.11 0.63 -19.70
N ALA A 412 -40.70 -0.39 -18.97
CA ALA A 412 -41.48 -1.06 -17.93
C ALA A 412 -41.30 -0.46 -16.52
N ARG A 413 -40.36 0.48 -16.35
CA ARG A 413 -40.13 1.25 -15.11
C ARG A 413 -40.78 2.62 -15.21
#